data_AF-A0ABD2Q6X7-F1
#
_entry.id   AF-A0ABD2Q6X7-F1
#
_cell.length_a   1.000
_cell.length_b   1.000
_cell.length_c   1.000
_cell.angle_alpha   90.00
_cell.angle_beta   90.00
_cell.angle_gamma   90.00
#
_symmetry.space_group_name_H-M   'P 1'
#
loop_
_entity.id
_entity.type
_entity.pdbx_description
1 polymer ?
#
loop_
_entity_poly.entity_id
_entity_poly.type
_entity_poly.pdbx_seq_one_letter_code
_entity_poly.pdbx_strand_id
1 'polypeptide(L)'
;MHSYFNASPIVRTRSSSSITDDFSAMKNALRVNPLTNSSKLRRTNSIGHAINYYNPASLSAFQAIRETDQRTKVRQNLATTKLRERTQDIDYWRSELNSEIRAMELEQNQIKEVLSLMEMALAHTARPMQISEECLMHREKRVGIDQVKDEVERSLGELDEADICFVKKNRLNRAAQHEMEKDVKDKMNAYEIDTRIYTLNHLSPGLALFPGVELTDNTLSVPKSWIRFTQENLARSQRQRANSERLRCSMDNLMRQISGSIHNQFALVNNALATRIQETSDARDKLRASLQAANLEKFDVENAIQVLKRSMEEKIPPLKLAETRLEERTRRLNVEACRDVPMKVLQREVVEIRDSMRALKAKLREAEVILARLNKSISSLQNEINVKENSLIIDQKMCLGMRKSFPLGEKRNHMFSLPVSY
;
A
#
# COMPACT_ATOMS: atom_id res chain seq x y z
N MET A 1 1.17 26.91 2.33
CA MET A 1 0.99 28.11 1.49
C MET A 1 0.31 27.67 0.20
N HIS A 2 -0.94 28.13 -0.01
CA HIS A 2 -1.73 28.18 -1.25
C HIS A 2 -2.12 26.87 -1.95
N SER A 3 -3.25 26.30 -1.51
CA SER A 3 -4.08 25.35 -2.26
C SER A 3 -4.99 26.09 -3.25
N TYR A 4 -4.88 25.81 -4.54
CA TYR A 4 -5.87 26.22 -5.54
C TYR A 4 -7.05 25.24 -5.53
N PHE A 5 -8.12 25.62 -4.82
CA PHE A 5 -9.45 25.02 -4.98
C PHE A 5 -10.04 25.50 -6.32
N ASN A 6 -10.02 24.66 -7.34
CA ASN A 6 -10.87 24.85 -8.51
C ASN A 6 -12.25 24.25 -8.23
N ALA A 7 -13.14 25.09 -7.69
CA ALA A 7 -14.56 24.81 -7.64
C ALA A 7 -15.11 24.67 -9.08
N SER A 8 -15.75 23.55 -9.37
CA SER A 8 -16.48 23.37 -10.64
C SER A 8 -17.56 24.44 -10.80
N PRO A 9 -17.79 24.96 -12.02
CA PRO A 9 -18.75 26.04 -12.22
C PRO A 9 -20.17 25.56 -11.92
N ILE A 10 -20.84 26.30 -11.03
CA ILE A 10 -22.28 26.22 -10.79
C ILE A 10 -22.97 26.49 -12.13
N VAL A 11 -23.71 25.49 -12.63
CA VAL A 11 -24.58 25.62 -13.79
C VAL A 11 -25.62 26.71 -13.48
N ARG A 12 -25.46 27.88 -14.08
CA ARG A 12 -26.48 28.93 -14.06
C ARG A 12 -27.69 28.42 -14.82
N THR A 13 -28.77 28.15 -14.09
CA THR A 13 -30.10 27.90 -14.64
C THR A 13 -30.53 29.10 -15.47
N ARG A 14 -30.76 28.91 -16.78
CA ARG A 14 -31.62 29.84 -17.52
C ARG A 14 -33.03 29.72 -16.95
N SER A 15 -33.52 30.84 -16.46
CA SER A 15 -34.86 31.05 -15.94
C SER A 15 -35.92 30.52 -16.89
N SER A 16 -36.83 29.73 -16.33
CA SER A 16 -38.06 29.29 -16.98
C SER A 16 -38.92 30.50 -17.36
N SER A 17 -39.14 30.72 -18.64
CA SER A 17 -40.23 31.57 -19.10
C SER A 17 -41.55 30.83 -18.88
N SER A 18 -42.46 31.45 -18.13
CA SER A 18 -43.81 30.98 -17.83
C SER A 18 -44.67 30.95 -19.11
N ILE A 19 -45.35 29.84 -19.35
CA ILE A 19 -46.24 29.57 -20.51
C ILE A 19 -47.57 30.37 -20.47
N THR A 20 -47.71 31.37 -19.59
CA THR A 20 -48.98 32.08 -19.40
C THR A 20 -49.11 33.42 -20.13
N ASP A 21 -48.07 33.93 -20.79
CA ASP A 21 -48.13 35.28 -21.42
C ASP A 21 -48.38 35.30 -22.94
N ASP A 22 -48.43 34.13 -23.61
CA ASP A 22 -48.48 34.06 -25.08
C ASP A 22 -49.88 34.30 -25.71
N PHE A 23 -50.96 34.29 -24.93
CA PHE A 23 -52.29 34.60 -25.47
C PHE A 23 -52.50 36.11 -25.72
N SER A 24 -51.75 36.98 -25.05
CA SER A 24 -51.89 38.43 -25.19
C SER A 24 -51.11 38.99 -26.39
N ALA A 25 -50.02 38.34 -26.80
CA ALA A 25 -49.20 38.75 -27.95
C ALA A 25 -49.90 38.49 -29.30
N MET A 26 -50.81 37.51 -29.37
CA MET A 26 -51.50 37.16 -30.61
C MET A 26 -52.57 38.17 -31.04
N LYS A 27 -53.08 39.02 -30.13
CA LYS A 27 -54.10 40.04 -30.44
C LYS A 27 -53.56 41.31 -31.10
N ASN A 28 -52.26 41.61 -30.97
CA ASN A 28 -51.68 42.88 -31.43
C ASN A 28 -51.08 42.85 -32.85
N ALA A 29 -51.01 41.68 -33.50
CA ALA A 29 -50.43 41.54 -34.85
C ALA A 29 -51.40 41.82 -36.01
N LEU A 30 -52.64 42.26 -35.74
CA LEU A 30 -53.68 42.49 -36.75
C LEU A 30 -53.87 43.96 -37.20
N ARG A 31 -52.91 44.86 -36.93
CA ARG A 31 -52.94 46.23 -37.49
C ARG A 31 -52.16 46.30 -38.81
N VAL A 32 -52.91 46.32 -39.91
CA VAL A 32 -52.40 46.47 -41.29
C VAL A 32 -52.23 47.94 -41.65
N ASN A 33 -51.04 48.35 -42.10
CA ASN A 33 -50.82 49.61 -42.85
C ASN A 33 -50.91 49.33 -44.36
N PRO A 34 -51.64 50.12 -45.16
CA PRO A 34 -51.66 49.96 -46.61
C PRO A 34 -50.48 50.71 -47.26
N LEU A 35 -49.66 49.98 -48.04
CA LEU A 35 -48.62 50.56 -48.88
C LEU A 35 -49.21 51.05 -50.21
N THR A 36 -48.99 52.33 -50.47
CA THR A 36 -49.18 53.06 -51.73
C THR A 36 -48.20 52.58 -52.79
N ASN A 37 -48.65 52.30 -54.01
CA ASN A 37 -47.83 52.56 -55.19
C ASN A 37 -48.67 52.79 -56.46
N SER A 38 -48.39 53.92 -57.10
CA SER A 38 -49.11 54.47 -58.24
C SER A 38 -48.39 54.20 -59.58
N SER A 39 -49.21 53.81 -60.57
CA SER A 39 -49.19 54.25 -61.97
C SER A 39 -48.01 53.85 -62.89
N LYS A 40 -48.32 53.09 -63.95
CA LYS A 40 -48.60 53.59 -65.32
C LYS A 40 -48.55 52.42 -66.30
N LEU A 41 -49.63 52.14 -67.04
CA LEU A 41 -49.55 51.73 -68.44
C LEU A 41 -50.87 52.06 -69.18
N ARG A 42 -50.73 52.27 -70.48
CA ARG A 42 -51.52 53.14 -71.35
C ARG A 42 -52.93 52.65 -71.70
N ARG A 43 -53.80 53.65 -71.93
CA ARG A 43 -55.15 53.55 -72.52
C ARG A 43 -55.11 53.12 -73.99
N THR A 44 -55.99 52.20 -74.35
CA THR A 44 -56.68 52.19 -75.64
C THR A 44 -58.19 52.09 -75.36
N ASN A 45 -58.95 53.05 -75.89
CA ASN A 45 -60.40 53.11 -75.76
C ASN A 45 -61.03 52.25 -76.86
N SER A 46 -62.02 51.43 -76.52
CA SER A 46 -63.35 51.42 -77.14
C SER A 46 -64.08 50.10 -76.86
N ILE A 47 -65.10 50.17 -76.01
CA ILE A 47 -66.48 49.68 -76.20
C ILE A 47 -67.10 49.52 -74.81
N GLY A 48 -68.29 50.10 -74.67
CA GLY A 48 -68.92 50.43 -73.42
C GLY A 48 -69.48 49.26 -72.62
N HIS A 49 -69.74 49.60 -71.35
CA HIS A 49 -70.75 48.98 -70.48
C HIS A 49 -70.54 47.51 -70.10
N ALA A 50 -69.75 47.30 -69.04
CA ALA A 50 -70.16 46.38 -67.98
C ALA A 50 -69.58 46.86 -66.64
N ILE A 51 -70.40 47.69 -66.00
CA ILE A 51 -70.36 48.00 -64.57
C ILE A 51 -70.11 46.71 -63.75
N ASN A 52 -69.07 46.75 -62.92
CA ASN A 52 -68.92 46.01 -61.66
C ASN A 52 -69.83 44.78 -61.45
N TYR A 53 -69.41 43.61 -61.95
CA TYR A 53 -69.75 42.33 -61.32
C TYR A 53 -68.52 41.80 -60.60
N TYR A 54 -68.08 42.52 -59.56
CA TYR A 54 -67.28 41.90 -58.50
C TYR A 54 -68.20 40.93 -57.78
N ASN A 55 -68.09 39.63 -58.09
CA ASN A 55 -68.80 38.60 -57.34
C ASN A 55 -68.29 38.64 -55.88
N PRO A 56 -69.11 39.04 -54.90
CA PRO A 56 -68.67 39.15 -53.50
C PRO A 56 -68.21 37.80 -52.94
N ALA A 57 -68.78 36.70 -53.45
CA ALA A 57 -68.38 35.35 -53.09
C ALA A 57 -66.96 35.01 -53.61
N SER A 58 -66.60 35.48 -54.81
CA SER A 58 -65.25 35.30 -55.35
C SER A 58 -64.22 36.14 -54.59
N LEU A 59 -64.53 37.40 -54.27
CA LEU A 59 -63.65 38.24 -53.45
C LEU A 59 -63.46 37.66 -52.05
N SER A 60 -64.54 37.20 -51.42
CA SER A 60 -64.52 36.52 -50.13
C SER A 60 -63.72 35.22 -50.18
N ALA A 61 -63.85 34.42 -51.25
CA ALA A 61 -63.06 33.21 -51.44
C ALA A 61 -61.56 33.51 -51.62
N PHE A 62 -61.18 34.52 -52.41
CA PHE A 62 -59.77 34.91 -52.57
C PHE A 62 -59.17 35.49 -51.28
N GLN A 63 -59.96 36.24 -50.51
CA GLN A 63 -59.56 36.71 -49.18
C GLN A 63 -59.35 35.53 -48.23
N ALA A 64 -60.28 34.56 -48.20
CA ALA A 64 -60.17 33.35 -47.40
C ALA A 64 -58.92 32.53 -47.77
N ILE A 65 -58.65 32.32 -49.07
CA ILE A 65 -57.45 31.61 -49.56
C ILE A 65 -56.19 32.31 -49.06
N ARG A 66 -56.09 33.63 -49.25
CA ARG A 66 -54.91 34.40 -48.83
C ARG A 66 -54.70 34.34 -47.32
N GLU A 67 -55.77 34.44 -46.55
CA GLU A 67 -55.74 34.38 -45.10
C GLU A 67 -55.37 32.96 -44.60
N THR A 68 -55.91 31.92 -45.24
CA THR A 68 -55.58 30.53 -44.94
C THR A 68 -54.15 30.17 -45.31
N ASP A 69 -53.63 30.69 -46.43
CA ASP A 69 -52.25 30.48 -46.89
C ASP A 69 -51.27 31.16 -45.94
N GLN A 70 -51.56 32.41 -45.56
CA GLN A 70 -50.73 33.13 -44.61
C GLN A 70 -50.73 32.43 -43.25
N ARG A 71 -51.89 32.00 -42.75
CA ARG A 71 -52.02 31.24 -41.51
C ARG A 71 -51.25 29.91 -41.58
N THR A 72 -51.31 29.22 -42.71
CA THR A 72 -50.60 27.95 -42.94
C THR A 72 -49.09 28.16 -42.91
N LYS A 73 -48.58 29.16 -43.63
CA LYS A 73 -47.14 29.52 -43.64
C LYS A 73 -46.64 29.88 -42.26
N VAL A 74 -47.38 30.72 -41.52
CA VAL A 74 -47.01 31.11 -40.15
C VAL A 74 -46.96 29.88 -39.22
N ARG A 75 -47.95 28.99 -39.30
CA ARG A 75 -47.97 27.75 -38.50
C ARG A 75 -46.84 26.80 -38.85
N GLN A 76 -46.56 26.60 -40.14
CA GLN A 76 -45.45 25.76 -40.60
C GLN A 76 -44.11 26.32 -40.12
N ASN A 77 -43.87 27.63 -40.28
CA ASN A 77 -42.65 28.27 -39.80
C ASN A 77 -42.48 28.12 -38.29
N LEU A 78 -43.55 28.35 -37.51
CA LEU A 78 -43.52 28.15 -36.06
C LEU A 78 -43.18 26.70 -35.68
N ALA A 79 -43.82 25.72 -36.33
CA ALA A 79 -43.54 24.31 -36.09
C ALA A 79 -42.08 23.95 -36.43
N THR A 80 -41.57 24.39 -37.59
CA THR A 80 -40.16 24.20 -37.99
C THR A 80 -39.20 24.83 -36.98
N THR A 81 -39.49 26.05 -36.50
CA THR A 81 -38.68 26.68 -35.45
C THR A 81 -38.69 25.88 -34.16
N LYS A 82 -39.86 25.41 -33.70
CA LYS A 82 -39.96 24.61 -32.47
C LYS A 82 -39.31 23.23 -32.57
N LEU A 83 -39.37 22.58 -33.74
CA LEU A 83 -38.65 21.33 -34.00
C LEU A 83 -37.13 21.55 -33.99
N ARG A 84 -36.67 22.68 -34.54
CA ARG A 84 -35.24 23.05 -34.50
C ARG A 84 -34.77 23.31 -33.06
N GLU A 85 -35.51 24.09 -32.27
CA GLU A 85 -35.23 24.32 -30.85
C GLU A 85 -35.15 22.98 -30.09
N ARG A 86 -36.12 22.08 -30.33
CA ARG A 86 -36.14 20.75 -29.71
C ARG A 86 -34.93 19.90 -30.08
N THR A 87 -34.53 19.93 -31.35
CA THR A 87 -33.34 19.22 -31.83
C THR A 87 -32.07 19.71 -31.12
N GLN A 88 -31.95 21.02 -30.88
CA GLN A 88 -30.84 21.61 -30.13
C GLN A 88 -30.84 21.16 -28.66
N ASP A 89 -32.00 21.10 -28.01
CA ASP A 89 -32.11 20.60 -26.63
C ASP A 89 -31.70 19.13 -26.53
N ILE A 90 -32.15 18.28 -27.47
CA ILE A 90 -31.80 16.86 -27.49
C ILE A 90 -30.28 16.69 -27.71
N ASP A 91 -29.69 17.44 -28.64
CA ASP A 91 -28.26 17.39 -28.93
C ASP A 91 -27.42 17.80 -27.72
N TYR A 92 -27.82 18.86 -27.03
CA TYR A 92 -27.17 19.32 -25.80
C TYR A 92 -27.14 18.21 -24.74
N TRP A 93 -28.30 17.66 -24.37
CA TRP A 93 -28.37 16.62 -23.34
C TRP A 93 -27.70 15.31 -23.74
N ARG A 94 -27.76 14.95 -25.04
CA ARG A 94 -27.02 13.82 -25.60
C ARG A 94 -25.50 14.02 -25.45
N SER A 95 -25.01 15.23 -25.74
CA SER A 95 -23.59 15.57 -25.62
C SER A 95 -23.11 15.56 -24.18
N GLU A 96 -23.91 16.07 -23.24
CA GLU A 96 -23.62 16.01 -21.80
C GLU A 96 -23.52 14.56 -21.30
N LEU A 97 -24.50 13.71 -21.66
CA LEU A 97 -24.47 12.30 -21.30
C LEU A 97 -23.25 11.57 -21.89
N ASN A 98 -22.92 11.80 -23.17
CA ASN A 98 -21.74 11.22 -23.80
C ASN A 98 -20.44 11.67 -23.13
N SER A 99 -20.37 12.94 -22.69
CA SER A 99 -19.23 13.46 -21.95
C SER A 99 -19.06 12.75 -20.60
N GLU A 100 -20.16 12.57 -19.87
CA GLU A 100 -20.17 11.89 -18.58
C GLU A 100 -19.87 10.39 -18.69
N ILE A 101 -20.37 9.70 -19.74
CA ILE A 101 -20.03 8.30 -20.02
C ILE A 101 -18.51 8.15 -20.21
N ARG A 102 -17.88 9.00 -21.04
CA ARG A 102 -16.41 8.97 -21.22
C ARG A 102 -15.66 9.22 -19.90
N ALA A 103 -16.15 10.14 -19.07
CA ALA A 103 -15.56 10.39 -17.75
C ALA A 103 -15.71 9.19 -16.80
N MET A 104 -16.83 8.46 -16.87
CA MET A 104 -17.07 7.24 -16.11
C MET A 104 -16.15 6.09 -16.57
N GLU A 105 -15.97 5.92 -17.88
CA GLU A 105 -15.06 4.93 -18.45
C GLU A 105 -13.61 5.17 -18.02
N LEU A 106 -13.16 6.42 -18.03
CA LEU A 106 -11.83 6.80 -17.54
C LEU A 106 -11.66 6.43 -16.06
N GLU A 107 -12.62 6.79 -15.21
CA GLU A 107 -12.58 6.45 -13.78
C GLU A 107 -12.61 4.93 -13.55
N GLN A 108 -13.37 4.17 -14.34
CA GLN A 108 -13.38 2.70 -14.28
C GLN A 108 -12.03 2.08 -14.66
N ASN A 109 -11.31 2.69 -15.61
CA ASN A 109 -9.97 2.23 -15.96
C ASN A 109 -8.95 2.56 -14.86
N GLN A 110 -9.01 3.77 -14.29
CA GLN A 110 -8.13 4.18 -13.19
C GLN A 110 -8.32 3.30 -11.95
N ILE A 111 -9.56 2.97 -11.56
CA ILE A 111 -9.79 2.11 -10.39
C ILE A 111 -9.31 0.67 -10.63
N LYS A 112 -9.40 0.15 -11.86
CA LYS A 112 -8.84 -1.17 -12.21
C LYS A 112 -7.33 -1.19 -12.07
N GLU A 113 -6.66 -0.12 -12.50
CA GLU A 113 -5.20 0.03 -12.37
C GLU A 113 -4.79 0.05 -10.89
N VAL A 114 -5.45 0.86 -10.05
CA VAL A 114 -5.18 0.91 -8.61
C VAL A 114 -5.44 -0.44 -7.93
N LEU A 115 -6.50 -1.16 -8.32
CA LEU A 115 -6.76 -2.52 -7.81
C LEU A 115 -5.64 -3.50 -8.19
N SER A 116 -5.19 -3.48 -9.44
CA SER A 116 -4.06 -4.30 -9.87
C SER A 116 -2.78 -3.98 -9.10
N LEU A 117 -2.50 -2.70 -8.85
CA LEU A 117 -1.33 -2.28 -8.06
C LEU A 117 -1.45 -2.73 -6.60
N MET A 118 -2.65 -2.70 -6.03
CA MET A 118 -2.91 -3.15 -4.66
C MET A 118 -2.76 -4.67 -4.52
N GLU A 119 -3.19 -5.46 -5.51
CA GLU A 119 -2.96 -6.91 -5.56
C GLU A 119 -1.46 -7.25 -5.65
N MET A 120 -0.71 -6.49 -6.46
CA MET A 120 0.76 -6.63 -6.51
C MET A 120 1.40 -6.24 -5.18
N ALA A 121 0.98 -5.15 -4.56
CA ALA A 121 1.47 -4.71 -3.25
C ALA A 121 1.24 -5.76 -2.16
N LEU A 122 0.07 -6.42 -2.16
CA LEU A 122 -0.23 -7.56 -1.29
C LEU A 122 0.75 -8.71 -1.54
N ALA A 123 0.98 -9.10 -2.79
CA ALA A 123 1.93 -10.16 -3.10
C ALA A 123 3.36 -9.83 -2.60
N HIS A 124 3.76 -8.56 -2.61
CA HIS A 124 5.05 -8.11 -2.10
C HIS A 124 5.19 -8.22 -0.57
N THR A 125 4.10 -8.32 0.20
CA THR A 125 4.18 -8.50 1.67
C THR A 125 4.53 -9.93 2.09
N ALA A 126 4.26 -10.91 1.22
CA ALA A 126 4.49 -12.32 1.50
C ALA A 126 5.98 -12.65 1.74
N ARG A 127 6.89 -12.05 0.95
CA ARG A 127 8.34 -12.35 1.07
C ARG A 127 8.94 -11.83 2.39
N PRO A 128 8.70 -10.58 2.83
CA PRO A 128 9.10 -10.12 4.16
C PRO A 128 8.58 -11.00 5.31
N MET A 129 7.34 -11.48 5.20
CA MET A 129 6.74 -12.38 6.19
C MET A 129 7.46 -13.73 6.22
N GLN A 130 7.67 -14.35 5.07
CA GLN A 130 8.43 -15.59 4.94
C GLN A 130 9.85 -15.45 5.52
N ILE A 131 10.56 -14.36 5.20
CA ILE A 131 11.91 -14.11 5.75
C ILE A 131 11.86 -14.00 7.27
N SER A 132 10.80 -13.40 7.83
CA SER A 132 10.66 -13.24 9.27
C SER A 132 10.38 -14.57 9.97
N GLU A 133 9.50 -15.40 9.40
CA GLU A 133 9.26 -16.78 9.85
C GLU A 133 10.54 -17.64 9.76
N GLU A 134 11.28 -17.56 8.65
CA GLU A 134 12.56 -18.27 8.49
C GLU A 134 13.59 -17.80 9.54
N CYS A 135 13.66 -16.51 9.83
CA CYS A 135 14.52 -15.99 10.90
C CYS A 135 14.13 -16.56 12.26
N LEU A 136 12.83 -16.63 12.59
CA LEU A 136 12.36 -17.26 13.83
C LEU A 136 12.75 -18.74 13.90
N MET A 137 12.49 -19.52 12.84
CA MET A 137 12.87 -20.94 12.76
C MET A 137 14.39 -21.16 12.91
N HIS A 138 15.21 -20.26 12.37
CA HIS A 138 16.66 -20.32 12.55
C HIS A 138 17.07 -19.99 13.99
N ARG A 139 16.42 -19.00 14.62
CA ARG A 139 16.70 -18.58 16.01
C ARG A 139 16.26 -19.61 17.05
N GLU A 140 15.27 -20.45 16.74
CA GLU A 140 14.91 -21.61 17.56
C GLU A 140 16.05 -22.64 17.69
N LYS A 141 17.04 -22.62 16.77
CA LYS A 141 18.21 -23.49 16.80
C LYS A 141 19.34 -22.98 17.70
N ARG A 142 19.18 -21.81 18.33
CA ARG A 142 20.07 -21.35 19.40
C ARG A 142 19.98 -22.32 20.58
N VAL A 143 21.08 -22.45 21.32
CA VAL A 143 21.21 -23.47 22.37
C VAL A 143 21.49 -22.87 23.73
N GLY A 144 21.08 -23.57 24.79
CA GLY A 144 21.38 -23.19 26.17
C GLY A 144 20.76 -21.85 26.55
N ILE A 145 21.55 -21.01 27.24
CA ILE A 145 21.08 -19.71 27.75
C ILE A 145 20.72 -18.70 26.66
N ASP A 146 21.17 -18.93 25.42
CA ASP A 146 20.89 -18.03 24.29
C ASP A 146 19.57 -18.34 23.59
N GLN A 147 18.91 -19.44 23.93
CA GLN A 147 17.59 -19.78 23.46
C GLN A 147 16.52 -18.99 24.23
N VAL A 148 16.39 -17.70 23.89
CA VAL A 148 15.48 -16.77 24.57
C VAL A 148 14.67 -15.92 23.59
N LYS A 149 13.43 -15.62 24.01
CA LYS A 149 12.56 -14.66 23.34
C LYS A 149 13.02 -13.24 23.67
N ASP A 150 13.76 -12.64 22.76
CA ASP A 150 14.35 -11.32 22.90
C ASP A 150 13.69 -10.28 21.98
N GLU A 151 14.22 -9.05 21.98
CA GLU A 151 13.69 -7.95 21.17
C GLU A 151 13.57 -8.31 19.69
N VAL A 152 14.52 -9.08 19.16
CA VAL A 152 14.50 -9.51 17.76
C VAL A 152 13.32 -10.43 17.49
N GLU A 153 13.06 -11.42 18.36
CA GLU A 153 11.90 -12.31 18.19
C GLU A 153 10.57 -11.58 18.36
N ARG A 154 10.49 -10.58 19.25
CA ARG A 154 9.30 -9.75 19.39
C ARG A 154 9.05 -8.92 18.14
N SER A 155 10.07 -8.23 17.64
CA SER A 155 9.97 -7.43 16.41
C SER A 155 9.68 -8.28 15.17
N LEU A 156 10.07 -9.56 15.15
CA LEU A 156 9.73 -10.50 14.08
C LEU A 156 8.28 -11.01 14.14
N GLY A 157 7.66 -11.01 15.32
CA GLY A 157 6.30 -11.53 15.55
C GLY A 157 5.16 -10.51 15.38
N GLU A 158 5.45 -9.21 15.31
CA GLU A 158 4.46 -8.13 15.18
C GLU A 158 4.09 -7.80 13.71
N LEU A 159 4.23 -8.75 12.79
CA LEU A 159 3.70 -8.60 11.43
C LEU A 159 2.19 -8.80 11.45
N ASP A 160 1.45 -7.77 11.84
CA ASP A 160 -0.01 -7.77 11.71
C ASP A 160 -0.38 -7.91 10.23
N GLU A 161 -1.22 -8.91 9.95
CA GLU A 161 -1.98 -9.06 8.70
C GLU A 161 -2.89 -7.84 8.55
N ALA A 162 -2.33 -6.73 8.08
CA ALA A 162 -3.06 -5.48 7.90
C ALA A 162 -4.20 -5.71 6.90
N ASP A 163 -5.42 -5.78 7.43
CA ASP A 163 -6.74 -5.78 6.78
C ASP A 163 -6.73 -5.45 5.27
N ILE A 164 -6.56 -6.48 4.43
CA ILE A 164 -6.87 -6.37 3.00
C ILE A 164 -8.26 -6.94 2.75
N CYS A 165 -9.26 -6.13 3.08
CA CYS A 165 -10.62 -6.39 2.63
C CYS A 165 -11.29 -5.12 2.12
N PHE A 166 -11.18 -4.84 0.83
CA PHE A 166 -12.15 -3.93 0.19
C PHE A 166 -12.29 -4.09 -1.34
N VAL A 167 -13.14 -5.02 -1.79
CA VAL A 167 -13.62 -5.03 -3.19
C VAL A 167 -15.13 -5.31 -3.26
N LYS A 168 -15.96 -4.26 -3.12
CA LYS A 168 -17.39 -4.32 -3.47
C LYS A 168 -17.96 -3.08 -4.19
N LYS A 169 -17.14 -2.13 -4.69
CA LYS A 169 -17.66 -0.89 -5.32
C LYS A 169 -17.71 -0.88 -6.86
N ASN A 170 -17.03 -1.79 -7.55
CA ASN A 170 -16.98 -1.79 -9.03
C ASN A 170 -18.36 -2.09 -9.69
N ARG A 171 -19.22 -2.87 -9.03
CA ARG A 171 -20.57 -3.21 -9.58
C ARG A 171 -21.50 -2.00 -9.69
N LEU A 172 -21.30 -0.96 -8.87
CA LEU A 172 -22.18 0.21 -8.82
C LEU A 172 -21.88 1.21 -9.95
N ASN A 173 -20.62 1.34 -10.35
CA ASN A 173 -20.21 2.23 -11.46
C ASN A 173 -20.75 1.72 -12.81
N ARG A 174 -20.73 0.40 -13.04
CA ARG A 174 -21.28 -0.21 -14.27
C ARG A 174 -22.80 -0.01 -14.39
N ALA A 175 -23.54 -0.09 -13.28
CA ALA A 175 -24.98 0.12 -13.28
C ALA A 175 -25.36 1.57 -13.63
N ALA A 176 -24.63 2.56 -13.07
CA ALA A 176 -24.86 3.96 -13.41
C ALA A 176 -24.52 4.27 -14.87
N GLN A 177 -23.46 3.67 -15.41
CA GLN A 177 -23.11 3.80 -16.83
C GLN A 177 -24.20 3.24 -17.76
N HIS A 178 -24.72 2.06 -17.47
CA HIS A 178 -25.75 1.43 -18.31
C HIS A 178 -27.02 2.27 -18.42
N GLU A 179 -27.45 2.91 -17.33
CA GLU A 179 -28.61 3.81 -17.35
C GLU A 179 -28.37 5.05 -18.24
N MET A 180 -27.14 5.59 -18.25
CA MET A 180 -26.78 6.70 -19.15
C MET A 180 -26.71 6.26 -20.61
N GLU A 181 -26.16 5.08 -20.91
CA GLU A 181 -26.10 4.53 -22.27
C GLU A 181 -27.50 4.33 -22.86
N LYS A 182 -28.44 3.86 -22.04
CA LYS A 182 -29.85 3.76 -22.43
C LYS A 182 -30.46 5.13 -22.72
N ASP A 183 -30.25 6.11 -21.84
CA ASP A 183 -30.76 7.47 -22.05
C ASP A 183 -30.17 8.11 -23.32
N VAL A 184 -28.86 7.97 -23.58
CA VAL A 184 -28.23 8.43 -24.82
C VAL A 184 -28.84 7.77 -26.05
N LYS A 185 -29.09 6.46 -26.01
CA LYS A 185 -29.69 5.72 -27.11
C LYS A 185 -31.09 6.24 -27.44
N ASP A 186 -31.90 6.48 -26.41
CA ASP A 186 -33.25 7.03 -26.56
C ASP A 186 -33.20 8.46 -27.12
N LYS A 187 -32.25 9.29 -26.67
CA LYS A 187 -32.00 10.64 -27.18
C LYS A 187 -31.49 10.64 -28.61
N MET A 188 -30.64 9.68 -29.00
CA MET A 188 -30.13 9.53 -30.36
C MET A 188 -31.27 9.24 -31.34
N ASN A 189 -32.13 8.28 -31.01
CA ASN A 189 -33.31 7.97 -31.82
C ASN A 189 -34.24 9.19 -31.96
N ALA A 190 -34.50 9.91 -30.87
CA ALA A 190 -35.29 11.14 -30.91
C ALA A 190 -34.63 12.23 -31.78
N TYR A 191 -33.31 12.41 -31.66
CA TYR A 191 -32.54 13.37 -32.46
C TYR A 191 -32.62 13.05 -33.96
N GLU A 192 -32.49 11.79 -34.36
CA GLU A 192 -32.58 11.37 -35.76
C GLU A 192 -33.96 11.64 -36.36
N ILE A 193 -35.02 11.35 -35.60
CA ILE A 193 -36.40 11.62 -36.01
C ILE A 193 -36.63 13.13 -36.14
N ASP A 194 -36.32 13.91 -35.12
CA ASP A 194 -36.58 15.36 -35.11
C ASP A 194 -35.72 16.08 -36.15
N THR A 195 -34.47 15.62 -36.36
CA THR A 195 -33.58 16.13 -37.41
C THR A 195 -34.15 15.91 -38.80
N ARG A 196 -34.66 14.70 -39.04
CA ARG A 196 -35.31 14.37 -40.30
C ARG A 196 -36.58 15.20 -40.50
N ILE A 197 -37.42 15.38 -39.47
CA ILE A 197 -38.70 16.10 -39.62
C ILE A 197 -38.49 17.59 -39.82
N TYR A 198 -37.57 18.25 -39.11
CA TYR A 198 -37.38 19.71 -39.29
C TYR A 198 -36.79 20.05 -40.67
N THR A 199 -36.11 19.11 -41.33
CA THR A 199 -35.54 19.30 -42.68
C THR A 199 -36.55 19.04 -43.81
N LEU A 200 -37.72 18.45 -43.53
CA LEU A 200 -38.77 18.25 -44.51
C LEU A 200 -39.39 19.59 -44.94
N ASN A 201 -39.73 19.66 -46.22
CA ASN A 201 -40.53 20.74 -46.80
C ASN A 201 -41.68 20.12 -47.60
N HIS A 202 -42.64 20.92 -48.06
CA HIS A 202 -43.84 20.44 -48.77
C HIS A 202 -43.56 19.72 -50.11
N LEU A 203 -42.32 19.76 -50.62
CA LEU A 203 -41.88 19.05 -51.83
C LEU A 203 -41.04 17.81 -51.51
N SER A 204 -40.81 17.50 -50.24
CA SER A 204 -40.04 16.33 -49.84
C SER A 204 -40.76 15.03 -50.28
N PRO A 205 -40.03 14.02 -50.79
CA PRO A 205 -40.63 12.75 -51.15
C PRO A 205 -41.11 11.99 -49.90
N GLY A 206 -42.15 11.15 -50.06
CA GLY A 206 -42.68 10.32 -48.97
C GLY A 206 -43.62 11.04 -48.00
N LEU A 207 -44.06 12.26 -48.31
CA LEU A 207 -45.15 12.92 -47.60
C LEU A 207 -46.49 12.23 -47.89
N ALA A 208 -47.29 12.00 -46.85
CA ALA A 208 -48.60 11.37 -46.95
C ALA A 208 -49.58 12.03 -45.97
N LEU A 209 -50.87 11.86 -46.24
CA LEU A 209 -51.93 12.21 -45.29
C LEU A 209 -52.11 11.07 -44.30
N PHE A 210 -52.13 11.41 -43.01
CA PHE A 210 -52.37 10.46 -41.92
C PHE A 210 -53.64 10.88 -41.16
N PRO A 211 -54.84 10.46 -41.62
CA PRO A 211 -56.09 10.89 -41.00
C PRO A 211 -56.20 10.45 -39.53
N GLY A 212 -56.60 11.37 -38.64
CA GLY A 212 -56.85 11.09 -37.23
C GLY A 212 -55.59 11.04 -36.34
N VAL A 213 -54.41 11.35 -36.89
CA VAL A 213 -53.16 11.39 -36.12
C VAL A 213 -53.21 12.48 -35.04
N GLU A 214 -53.97 13.54 -35.26
CA GLU A 214 -54.21 14.63 -34.30
C GLU A 214 -54.98 14.18 -33.05
N LEU A 215 -55.66 13.03 -33.10
CA LEU A 215 -56.40 12.45 -31.98
C LEU A 215 -55.56 11.44 -31.18
N THR A 216 -54.36 11.09 -31.67
CA THR A 216 -53.47 10.12 -31.01
C THR A 216 -52.47 10.85 -30.11
N ASP A 217 -52.55 10.63 -28.80
CA ASP A 217 -51.55 11.13 -27.83
C ASP A 217 -50.83 9.96 -27.14
N ASN A 218 -49.61 9.68 -27.58
CA ASN A 218 -48.71 8.68 -26.98
C ASN A 218 -47.60 9.35 -26.13
N THR A 219 -47.82 10.57 -25.64
CA THR A 219 -46.83 11.27 -24.81
C THR A 219 -46.77 10.69 -23.39
N LEU A 220 -45.57 10.27 -22.97
CA LEU A 220 -45.33 9.70 -21.63
C LEU A 220 -44.63 10.68 -20.68
N SER A 221 -44.17 11.83 -21.18
CA SER A 221 -43.39 12.79 -20.40
C SER A 221 -43.58 14.20 -20.92
N VAL A 222 -43.34 15.17 -20.03
CA VAL A 222 -43.31 16.60 -20.37
C VAL A 222 -41.87 17.10 -20.39
N PRO A 223 -41.56 18.23 -21.04
CA PRO A 223 -40.19 18.75 -21.14
C PRO A 223 -39.48 18.83 -19.78
N LYS A 224 -40.18 19.25 -18.73
CA LYS A 224 -39.64 19.34 -17.37
C LYS A 224 -39.22 17.98 -16.81
N SER A 225 -40.05 16.94 -16.95
CA SER A 225 -39.72 15.59 -16.45
C SER A 225 -38.65 14.91 -17.32
N TRP A 226 -38.62 15.20 -18.62
CA TRP A 226 -37.60 14.72 -19.55
C TRP A 226 -36.21 15.27 -19.23
N ILE A 227 -36.09 16.58 -18.97
CA ILE A 227 -34.82 17.18 -18.52
C ILE A 227 -34.41 16.59 -17.17
N ARG A 228 -35.35 16.50 -16.23
CA ARG A 228 -35.06 15.98 -14.87
C ARG A 228 -34.54 14.55 -14.91
N PHE A 229 -35.10 13.69 -15.76
CA PHE A 229 -34.63 12.30 -15.91
C PHE A 229 -33.15 12.23 -16.28
N THR A 230 -32.74 12.99 -17.31
CA THR A 230 -31.33 13.03 -17.73
C THR A 230 -30.44 13.70 -16.68
N GLN A 231 -30.90 14.75 -16.01
CA GLN A 231 -30.17 15.38 -14.91
C GLN A 231 -29.95 14.43 -13.72
N GLU A 232 -30.96 13.63 -13.35
CA GLU A 232 -30.87 12.65 -12.28
C GLU A 232 -29.86 11.54 -12.63
N ASN A 233 -29.85 11.06 -13.87
CA ASN A 233 -28.88 10.09 -14.36
C ASN A 233 -27.44 10.64 -14.30
N LEU A 234 -27.23 11.88 -14.78
CA LEU A 234 -25.94 12.57 -14.70
C LEU A 234 -25.49 12.75 -13.24
N ALA A 235 -26.37 13.25 -12.38
CA ALA A 235 -26.05 13.46 -10.96
C ALA A 235 -25.72 12.15 -10.25
N ARG A 236 -26.43 11.05 -10.59
CA ARG A 236 -26.12 9.72 -10.06
C ARG A 236 -24.73 9.26 -10.50
N SER A 237 -24.39 9.41 -11.77
CA SER A 237 -23.06 9.07 -12.31
C SER A 237 -21.94 9.86 -11.63
N GLN A 238 -22.10 11.18 -11.54
CA GLN A 238 -21.13 12.08 -10.91
C GLN A 238 -20.88 11.72 -9.44
N ARG A 239 -21.93 11.37 -8.69
CA ARG A 239 -21.80 10.88 -7.30
C ARG A 239 -21.02 9.57 -7.23
N GLN A 240 -21.24 8.65 -8.16
CA GLN A 240 -20.47 7.40 -8.20
C GLN A 240 -18.99 7.64 -8.54
N ARG A 241 -18.68 8.54 -9.50
CA ARG A 241 -17.29 8.92 -9.79
C ARG A 241 -16.60 9.54 -8.58
N ALA A 242 -17.24 10.49 -7.91
CA ALA A 242 -16.69 11.12 -6.71
C ALA A 242 -16.41 10.09 -5.59
N ASN A 243 -17.29 9.09 -5.43
CA ASN A 243 -17.05 8.00 -4.48
C ASN A 243 -15.88 7.09 -4.90
N SER A 244 -15.74 6.84 -6.20
CA SER A 244 -14.65 6.05 -6.79
C SER A 244 -13.30 6.76 -6.62
N GLU A 245 -13.24 8.06 -6.87
CA GLU A 245 -12.04 8.89 -6.68
C GLU A 245 -11.59 8.90 -5.21
N ARG A 246 -12.53 9.07 -4.26
CA ARG A 246 -12.23 8.96 -2.83
C ARG A 246 -11.70 7.57 -2.44
N LEU A 247 -12.23 6.52 -3.04
CA LEU A 247 -11.75 5.17 -2.82
C LEU A 247 -10.32 5.00 -3.34
N ARG A 248 -10.01 5.49 -4.54
CA ARG A 248 -8.63 5.46 -5.08
C ARG A 248 -7.65 6.20 -4.16
N CYS A 249 -8.01 7.40 -3.71
CA CYS A 249 -7.18 8.15 -2.75
C CYS A 249 -6.96 7.38 -1.43
N SER A 250 -7.99 6.69 -0.93
CA SER A 250 -7.87 5.85 0.27
C SER A 250 -6.95 4.65 0.03
N MET A 251 -7.05 4.00 -1.13
CA MET A 251 -6.19 2.89 -1.54
C MET A 251 -4.73 3.32 -1.67
N ASP A 252 -4.47 4.47 -2.29
CA ASP A 252 -3.12 5.04 -2.41
C ASP A 252 -2.50 5.33 -1.03
N ASN A 253 -3.29 5.86 -0.09
CA ASN A 253 -2.83 6.12 1.27
C ASN A 253 -2.52 4.82 2.02
N LEU A 254 -3.38 3.80 1.89
CA LEU A 254 -3.15 2.48 2.50
C LEU A 254 -1.89 1.82 1.92
N MET A 255 -1.70 1.89 0.60
CA MET A 255 -0.48 1.41 -0.06
C MET A 255 0.78 2.08 0.50
N ARG A 256 0.78 3.41 0.68
CA ARG A 256 1.90 4.12 1.31
C ARG A 256 2.11 3.71 2.77
N GLN A 257 1.03 3.50 3.53
CA GLN A 257 1.11 3.05 4.92
C GLN A 257 1.71 1.64 5.03
N ILE A 258 1.26 0.70 4.20
CA ILE A 258 1.84 -0.66 4.13
C ILE A 258 3.32 -0.58 3.76
N SER A 259 3.67 0.24 2.76
CA SER A 259 5.07 0.45 2.37
C SER A 259 5.91 0.99 3.52
N GLY A 260 5.46 2.06 4.18
CA GLY A 260 6.13 2.62 5.35
C GLY A 260 6.28 1.61 6.50
N SER A 261 5.22 0.84 6.79
CA SER A 261 5.23 -0.19 7.84
C SER A 261 6.28 -1.27 7.57
N ILE A 262 6.34 -1.82 6.34
CA ILE A 262 7.32 -2.86 5.98
C ILE A 262 8.75 -2.32 6.09
N HIS A 263 9.02 -1.10 5.64
CA HIS A 263 10.35 -0.50 5.77
C HIS A 263 10.74 -0.25 7.23
N ASN A 264 9.81 0.29 8.03
CA ASN A 264 10.04 0.53 9.44
C ASN A 264 10.31 -0.78 10.18
N GLN A 265 9.50 -1.80 9.96
CA GLN A 265 9.70 -3.13 10.54
C GLN A 265 11.03 -3.75 10.12
N PHE A 266 11.40 -3.61 8.84
CA PHE A 266 12.70 -4.07 8.36
C PHE A 266 13.86 -3.40 9.10
N ALA A 267 13.80 -2.08 9.25
CA ALA A 267 14.82 -1.30 9.95
C ALA A 267 14.88 -1.64 11.45
N LEU A 268 13.72 -1.74 12.12
CA LEU A 268 13.62 -2.09 13.54
C LEU A 268 14.28 -3.44 13.83
N VAL A 269 13.90 -4.48 13.08
CA VAL A 269 14.45 -5.83 13.26
C VAL A 269 15.94 -5.86 12.96
N ASN A 270 16.41 -5.17 11.90
CA ASN A 270 17.84 -5.16 11.56
C ASN A 270 18.68 -4.45 12.61
N ASN A 271 18.18 -3.35 13.17
CA ASN A 271 18.83 -2.66 14.29
C ASN A 271 18.88 -3.56 15.53
N ALA A 272 17.76 -4.21 15.87
CA ALA A 272 17.71 -5.16 16.99
C ALA A 272 18.69 -6.33 16.79
N LEU A 273 18.78 -6.89 15.57
CA LEU A 273 19.76 -7.92 15.21
C LEU A 273 21.19 -7.41 15.36
N ALA A 274 21.49 -6.22 14.86
CA ALA A 274 22.83 -5.63 14.97
C ALA A 274 23.24 -5.44 16.44
N THR A 275 22.35 -4.93 17.28
CA THR A 275 22.59 -4.80 18.73
C THR A 275 22.81 -6.17 19.38
N ARG A 276 21.94 -7.16 19.13
CA ARG A 276 22.09 -8.52 19.70
C ARG A 276 23.40 -9.18 19.27
N ILE A 277 23.80 -9.01 18.02
CA ILE A 277 25.08 -9.54 17.50
C ILE A 277 26.25 -8.88 18.22
N GLN A 278 26.21 -7.56 18.43
CA GLN A 278 27.27 -6.85 19.15
C GLN A 278 27.37 -7.36 20.60
N GLU A 279 26.25 -7.41 21.32
CA GLU A 279 26.20 -7.91 22.71
C GLU A 279 26.75 -9.35 22.81
N THR A 280 26.37 -10.22 21.88
CA THR A 280 26.82 -11.62 21.85
C THR A 280 28.30 -11.73 21.51
N SER A 281 28.80 -10.89 20.60
CA SER A 281 30.23 -10.82 20.27
C SER A 281 31.05 -10.35 21.46
N ASP A 282 30.62 -9.29 22.14
CA ASP A 282 31.31 -8.76 23.31
C ASP A 282 31.36 -9.77 24.46
N ALA A 283 30.26 -10.51 24.68
CA ALA A 283 30.20 -11.59 25.66
C ALA A 283 31.17 -12.73 25.30
N ARG A 284 31.21 -13.17 24.03
CA ARG A 284 32.15 -14.17 23.54
C ARG A 284 33.60 -13.72 23.75
N ASP A 285 33.92 -12.46 23.46
CA ASP A 285 35.29 -11.96 23.54
C ASP A 285 35.77 -11.84 24.99
N LYS A 286 34.88 -11.47 25.92
CA LYS A 286 35.14 -11.55 27.37
C LYS A 286 35.40 -12.99 27.81
N LEU A 287 34.59 -13.95 27.37
CA LEU A 287 34.80 -15.37 27.69
C LEU A 287 36.13 -15.91 27.14
N ARG A 288 36.52 -15.50 25.92
CA ARG A 288 37.83 -15.85 25.33
C ARG A 288 39.00 -15.27 26.13
N ALA A 289 38.88 -14.03 26.61
CA ALA A 289 39.89 -13.42 27.48
C ALA A 289 40.00 -14.18 28.82
N SER A 290 38.88 -14.54 29.45
CA SER A 290 38.87 -15.37 30.67
C SER A 290 39.47 -16.76 30.44
N LEU A 291 39.18 -17.39 29.29
CA LEU A 291 39.76 -18.67 28.91
C LEU A 291 41.28 -18.57 28.74
N GLN A 292 41.78 -17.49 28.13
CA GLN A 292 43.22 -17.25 28.00
C GLN A 292 43.88 -17.10 29.37
N ALA A 293 43.29 -16.31 30.28
CA ALA A 293 43.80 -16.14 31.64
C ALA A 293 43.83 -17.47 32.42
N ALA A 294 42.76 -18.28 32.35
CA ALA A 294 42.70 -19.58 33.01
C ALA A 294 43.74 -20.58 32.47
N ASN A 295 44.04 -20.52 31.16
CA ASN A 295 45.09 -21.36 30.56
C ASN A 295 46.50 -20.94 31.01
N LEU A 296 46.76 -19.64 31.18
CA LEU A 296 48.03 -19.15 31.73
C LEU A 296 48.20 -19.60 33.19
N GLU A 297 47.17 -19.44 34.01
CA GLU A 297 47.19 -19.90 35.41
C GLU A 297 47.39 -21.43 35.49
N LYS A 298 46.75 -22.19 34.59
CA LYS A 298 46.96 -23.64 34.48
C LYS A 298 48.43 -23.97 34.23
N PHE A 299 49.07 -23.29 33.27
CA PHE A 299 50.48 -23.50 32.96
C PHE A 299 51.38 -23.20 34.17
N ASP A 300 51.11 -22.12 34.90
CA ASP A 300 51.87 -21.77 36.11
C ASP A 300 51.71 -22.83 37.21
N VAL A 301 50.49 -23.33 37.43
CA VAL A 301 50.22 -24.40 38.40
C VAL A 301 50.87 -25.72 37.99
N GLU A 302 50.86 -26.06 36.70
CA GLU A 302 51.55 -27.25 36.18
C GLU A 302 53.07 -27.16 36.40
N ASN A 303 53.67 -25.99 36.16
CA ASN A 303 55.08 -25.74 36.47
C ASN A 303 55.37 -25.84 37.97
N ALA A 304 54.51 -25.26 38.81
CA ALA A 304 54.65 -25.34 40.27
C ALA A 304 54.58 -26.80 40.76
N ILE A 305 53.68 -27.62 40.20
CA ILE A 305 53.59 -29.06 40.47
C ILE A 305 54.90 -29.77 40.11
N GLN A 306 55.49 -29.47 38.94
CA GLN A 306 56.78 -30.06 38.53
C GLN A 306 57.91 -29.68 39.50
N VAL A 307 58.00 -28.41 39.88
CA VAL A 307 59.01 -27.91 40.84
C VAL A 307 58.84 -28.56 42.21
N LEU A 308 57.60 -28.69 42.71
CA LEU A 308 57.29 -29.36 43.98
C LEU A 308 57.70 -30.84 43.96
N LYS A 309 57.39 -31.56 42.88
CA LYS A 309 57.80 -32.96 42.69
C LYS A 309 59.32 -33.10 42.70
N ARG A 310 60.03 -32.27 41.95
CA ARG A 310 61.51 -32.26 41.94
C ARG A 310 62.09 -31.97 43.32
N SER A 311 61.57 -30.97 44.03
CA SER A 311 62.05 -30.62 45.37
C SER A 311 61.79 -31.72 46.41
N MET A 312 60.76 -32.55 46.22
CA MET A 312 60.54 -33.75 47.01
C MET A 312 61.56 -34.84 46.67
N GLU A 313 61.82 -35.08 45.38
CA GLU A 313 62.82 -36.06 44.92
C GLU A 313 64.23 -35.72 45.44
N GLU A 314 64.62 -34.45 45.40
CA GLU A 314 65.90 -33.95 45.92
C GLU A 314 66.08 -34.15 47.43
N LYS A 315 64.99 -34.25 48.20
CA LYS A 315 65.02 -34.52 49.66
C LYS A 315 65.12 -36.01 50.00
N ILE A 316 64.87 -36.91 49.05
CA ILE A 316 64.95 -38.35 49.29
C ILE A 316 66.41 -38.79 49.58
N PRO A 317 67.44 -38.42 48.80
CA PRO A 317 68.82 -38.80 49.10
C PRO A 317 69.33 -38.37 50.49
N PRO A 318 69.21 -37.09 50.92
CA PRO A 318 69.67 -36.70 52.25
C PRO A 318 68.85 -37.36 53.37
N LEU A 319 67.54 -37.58 53.19
CA LEU A 319 66.74 -38.34 54.15
C LEU A 319 67.27 -39.78 54.30
N LYS A 320 67.49 -40.48 53.17
CA LYS A 320 68.05 -41.84 53.16
C LYS A 320 69.40 -41.89 53.88
N LEU A 321 70.26 -40.90 53.65
CA LEU A 321 71.56 -40.81 54.31
C LEU A 321 71.42 -40.64 55.83
N ALA A 322 70.59 -39.71 56.28
CA ALA A 322 70.35 -39.45 57.69
C ALA A 322 69.70 -40.67 58.40
N GLU A 323 68.72 -41.31 57.76
CA GLU A 323 68.07 -42.53 58.25
C GLU A 323 69.05 -43.70 58.34
N THR A 324 69.88 -43.92 57.31
CA THR A 324 70.90 -44.99 57.33
C THR A 324 71.93 -44.75 58.42
N ARG A 325 72.42 -43.52 58.57
CA ARG A 325 73.37 -43.14 59.65
C ARG A 325 72.75 -43.34 61.04
N LEU A 326 71.48 -42.99 61.21
CA LEU A 326 70.77 -43.16 62.47
C LEU A 326 70.59 -44.65 62.79
N GLU A 327 70.17 -45.45 61.80
CA GLU A 327 69.97 -46.90 61.91
C GLU A 327 71.26 -47.61 62.34
N GLU A 328 72.38 -47.37 61.67
CA GLU A 328 73.66 -47.99 62.04
C GLU A 328 74.08 -47.64 63.49
N ARG A 329 73.82 -46.41 63.95
CA ARG A 329 74.11 -46.00 65.33
C ARG A 329 73.25 -46.68 66.39
N THR A 330 72.07 -47.20 66.03
CA THR A 330 71.21 -47.97 66.96
C THR A 330 71.77 -49.35 67.27
N ARG A 331 72.71 -49.86 66.47
CA ARG A 331 73.34 -51.18 66.64
C ARG A 331 74.49 -51.21 67.65
N ARG A 332 74.84 -50.06 68.26
CA ARG A 332 75.87 -49.99 69.31
C ARG A 332 75.42 -50.78 70.55
N LEU A 333 76.34 -51.54 71.14
CA LEU A 333 76.04 -52.44 72.27
C LEU A 333 76.46 -51.84 73.62
N ASN A 334 75.79 -52.28 74.70
CA ASN A 334 76.15 -51.95 76.09
C ASN A 334 76.24 -50.42 76.34
N VAL A 335 77.30 -49.97 77.02
CA VAL A 335 77.52 -48.56 77.39
C VAL A 335 77.72 -47.65 76.16
N GLU A 336 78.14 -48.20 75.03
CA GLU A 336 78.31 -47.47 73.76
C GLU A 336 76.97 -47.12 73.09
N ALA A 337 75.85 -47.70 73.55
CA ALA A 337 74.48 -47.30 73.21
C ALA A 337 74.11 -45.96 73.87
N CYS A 338 75.00 -44.97 73.75
CA CYS A 338 74.91 -43.68 74.40
C CYS A 338 74.06 -42.69 73.58
N ARG A 339 73.21 -41.93 74.27
CA ARG A 339 72.42 -40.83 73.71
C ARG A 339 73.22 -39.53 73.63
N ASP A 340 74.33 -39.62 72.92
CA ASP A 340 75.29 -38.54 72.68
C ASP A 340 74.76 -37.44 71.74
N VAL A 341 75.58 -36.41 71.53
CA VAL A 341 75.22 -35.25 70.68
C VAL A 341 74.95 -35.69 69.22
N PRO A 342 75.80 -36.49 68.54
CA PRO A 342 75.50 -36.93 67.18
C PRO A 342 74.21 -37.74 67.05
N MET A 343 73.86 -38.57 68.05
CA MET A 343 72.57 -39.28 68.08
C MET A 343 71.39 -38.29 68.06
N LYS A 344 71.44 -37.24 68.89
CA LYS A 344 70.38 -36.22 68.94
C LYS A 344 70.28 -35.42 67.64
N VAL A 345 71.41 -35.09 67.02
CA VAL A 345 71.44 -34.33 65.76
C VAL A 345 70.84 -35.13 64.61
N LEU A 346 71.23 -36.41 64.43
CA LEU A 346 70.67 -37.27 63.39
C LEU A 346 69.17 -37.51 63.57
N GLN A 347 68.71 -37.72 64.82
CA GLN A 347 67.28 -37.83 65.12
C GLN A 347 66.52 -36.56 64.70
N ARG A 348 67.08 -35.39 64.97
CA ARG A 348 66.49 -34.10 64.60
C ARG A 348 66.47 -33.90 63.08
N GLU A 349 67.59 -34.16 62.40
CA GLU A 349 67.72 -34.05 60.94
C GLU A 349 66.66 -34.90 60.21
N VAL A 350 66.48 -36.16 60.61
CA VAL A 350 65.45 -37.04 60.04
C VAL A 350 64.04 -36.46 60.24
N VAL A 351 63.74 -35.93 61.42
CA VAL A 351 62.43 -35.31 61.70
C VAL A 351 62.22 -34.07 60.85
N GLU A 352 63.19 -33.16 60.78
CA GLU A 352 63.11 -31.91 60.02
C GLU A 352 62.96 -32.14 58.50
N ILE A 353 63.69 -33.12 57.94
CA ILE A 353 63.56 -33.47 56.52
C ILE A 353 62.20 -34.12 56.24
N ARG A 354 61.71 -35.01 57.12
CA ARG A 354 60.35 -35.59 57.02
C ARG A 354 59.27 -34.51 57.11
N ASP A 355 59.42 -33.53 57.98
CA ASP A 355 58.49 -32.41 58.13
C ASP A 355 58.45 -31.54 56.87
N SER A 356 59.63 -31.25 56.31
CA SER A 356 59.77 -30.55 55.03
C SER A 356 59.09 -31.32 53.89
N MET A 357 59.27 -32.64 53.83
CA MET A 357 58.59 -33.49 52.85
C MET A 357 57.08 -33.52 53.06
N ARG A 358 56.59 -33.55 54.30
CA ARG A 358 55.15 -33.48 54.62
C ARG A 358 54.56 -32.15 54.15
N ALA A 359 55.24 -31.03 54.39
CA ALA A 359 54.83 -29.70 53.95
C ALA A 359 54.77 -29.60 52.41
N LEU A 360 55.80 -30.07 51.70
CA LEU A 360 55.81 -30.10 50.23
C LEU A 360 54.70 -30.98 49.67
N LYS A 361 54.44 -32.15 50.28
CA LYS A 361 53.35 -33.04 49.87
C LYS A 361 51.97 -32.45 50.11
N ALA A 362 51.81 -31.59 51.12
CA ALA A 362 50.57 -30.84 51.31
C ALA A 362 50.39 -29.79 50.20
N LYS A 363 51.43 -29.02 49.89
CA LYS A 363 51.40 -28.03 48.80
C LYS A 363 51.18 -28.64 47.42
N LEU A 364 51.75 -29.82 47.17
CA LEU A 364 51.50 -30.57 45.94
C LEU A 364 50.02 -30.93 45.79
N ARG A 365 49.39 -31.44 46.87
CA ARG A 365 47.96 -31.76 46.85
C ARG A 365 47.10 -30.52 46.64
N GLU A 366 47.44 -29.39 47.27
CA GLU A 366 46.74 -28.11 47.05
C GLU A 366 46.82 -27.69 45.57
N ALA A 367 48.01 -27.75 44.96
CA ALA A 367 48.21 -27.41 43.55
C ALA A 367 47.47 -28.35 42.60
N GLU A 368 47.46 -29.66 42.86
CA GLU A 368 46.72 -30.66 42.07
C GLU A 368 45.19 -30.41 42.13
N VAL A 369 44.66 -29.99 43.28
CA VAL A 369 43.24 -29.61 43.42
C VAL A 369 42.93 -28.35 42.62
N ILE A 370 43.82 -27.34 42.65
CA ILE A 370 43.66 -26.11 41.85
C ILE A 370 43.67 -26.45 40.36
N LEU A 371 44.61 -27.29 39.90
CA LEU A 371 44.69 -27.73 38.51
C LEU A 371 43.41 -28.43 38.05
N ALA A 372 42.84 -29.31 38.88
CA ALA A 372 41.58 -29.98 38.57
C ALA A 372 40.41 -28.98 38.43
N ARG A 373 40.35 -27.95 39.29
CA ARG A 373 39.35 -26.88 39.21
C ARG A 373 39.52 -26.03 37.95
N LEU A 374 40.76 -25.66 37.61
CA LEU A 374 41.07 -24.90 36.40
C LEU A 374 40.68 -25.67 35.14
N ASN A 375 40.98 -26.97 35.05
CA ASN A 375 40.56 -27.80 33.93
C ASN A 375 39.03 -27.81 33.77
N LYS A 376 38.27 -27.94 34.87
CA LYS A 376 36.79 -27.86 34.81
C LYS A 376 36.31 -26.48 34.34
N SER A 377 36.92 -25.41 34.85
CA SER A 377 36.59 -24.03 34.46
C SER A 377 36.85 -23.79 32.96
N ILE A 378 38.00 -24.24 32.46
CA ILE A 378 38.38 -24.17 31.04
C ILE A 378 37.35 -24.89 30.16
N SER A 379 36.94 -26.11 30.53
CA SER A 379 35.91 -26.84 29.78
C SER A 379 34.56 -26.12 29.78
N SER A 380 34.17 -25.50 30.91
CA SER A 380 32.94 -24.70 31.00
C SER A 380 33.00 -23.47 30.08
N LEU A 381 34.10 -22.71 30.14
CA LEU A 381 34.32 -21.52 29.31
C LEU A 381 34.31 -21.87 27.82
N GLN A 382 34.95 -22.97 27.42
CA GLN A 382 34.92 -23.46 26.04
C GLN A 382 33.49 -23.78 25.58
N ASN A 383 32.70 -24.44 26.43
CA ASN A 383 31.30 -24.73 26.11
C ASN A 383 30.47 -23.46 25.97
N GLU A 384 30.63 -22.48 26.87
CA GLU A 384 29.95 -21.18 26.78
C GLU A 384 30.34 -20.40 25.52
N ILE A 385 31.61 -20.41 25.14
CA ILE A 385 32.07 -19.80 23.88
C ILE A 385 31.39 -20.46 22.68
N ASN A 386 31.31 -21.79 22.65
CA ASN A 386 30.66 -22.52 21.56
C ASN A 386 29.16 -22.16 21.46
N VAL A 387 28.48 -21.97 22.59
CA VAL A 387 27.09 -21.47 22.62
C VAL A 387 27.00 -20.09 21.96
N LYS A 388 27.88 -19.14 22.32
CA LYS A 388 27.88 -17.79 21.72
C LYS A 388 28.22 -17.83 20.23
N GLU A 389 29.15 -18.68 19.81
CA GLU A 389 29.50 -18.85 18.40
C GLU A 389 28.34 -19.40 17.57
N ASN A 390 27.59 -20.37 18.11
CA ASN A 390 26.38 -20.87 17.48
C ASN A 390 25.35 -19.74 17.27
N SER A 391 25.07 -18.96 18.31
CA SER A 391 24.15 -17.81 18.24
C SER A 391 24.58 -16.77 17.19
N LEU A 392 25.88 -16.44 17.15
CA LEU A 392 26.42 -15.50 16.17
C LEU A 392 26.31 -16.02 14.73
N ILE A 393 26.54 -17.31 14.50
CA ILE A 393 26.37 -17.91 13.16
C ILE A 393 24.91 -17.79 12.72
N ILE A 394 23.97 -18.09 13.60
CA ILE A 394 22.54 -17.98 13.32
C ILE A 394 22.16 -16.53 12.99
N ASP A 395 22.55 -15.58 13.84
CA ASP A 395 22.11 -14.19 13.70
C ASP A 395 22.81 -13.48 12.53
N GLN A 396 24.12 -13.68 12.35
CA GLN A 396 24.89 -13.03 11.28
C GLN A 396 24.71 -13.67 9.91
N LYS A 397 24.80 -15.01 9.83
CA LYS A 397 24.83 -15.71 8.54
C LYS A 397 23.44 -16.11 8.08
N MET A 398 22.59 -16.60 8.98
CA MET A 398 21.25 -17.04 8.59
C MET A 398 20.30 -15.84 8.57
N CYS A 399 20.10 -15.16 9.70
CA CYS A 399 19.09 -14.10 9.79
C CYS A 399 19.48 -12.85 8.98
N LEU A 400 20.57 -12.17 9.35
CA LEU A 400 21.01 -10.98 8.60
C LEU A 400 21.38 -11.32 7.15
N GLY A 401 21.93 -12.50 6.88
CA GLY A 401 22.25 -12.96 5.54
C GLY A 401 21.02 -13.00 4.62
N MET A 402 19.93 -13.64 5.07
CA MET A 402 18.65 -13.66 4.33
C MET A 402 18.07 -12.26 4.18
N ARG A 403 18.11 -11.46 5.24
CA ARG A 403 17.52 -10.11 5.25
C ARG A 403 18.26 -9.12 4.33
N LYS A 404 19.55 -9.33 4.00
CA LYS A 404 20.28 -8.53 3.00
C LYS A 404 19.71 -8.62 1.59
N SER A 405 18.96 -9.69 1.28
CA SER A 405 18.28 -9.83 -0.03
C SER A 405 17.05 -8.91 -0.18
N PHE A 406 16.69 -8.20 0.89
CA PHE A 406 15.57 -7.28 0.95
C PHE A 406 16.05 -5.89 1.44
N PRO A 407 15.43 -4.77 1.02
CA PRO A 407 14.44 -4.68 -0.05
C PRO A 407 15.07 -4.90 -1.42
N LEU A 408 14.36 -5.63 -2.30
CA LEU A 408 14.80 -5.92 -3.67
C LEU A 408 15.23 -4.61 -4.36
N GLY A 409 16.54 -4.49 -4.63
CA GLY A 409 17.09 -3.44 -5.46
C GLY A 409 16.79 -3.70 -6.94
N GLU A 410 15.52 -3.72 -7.34
CA GLU A 410 15.15 -3.85 -8.75
C GLU A 410 14.74 -2.51 -9.36
N LYS A 411 15.51 -2.15 -10.39
CA LYS A 411 15.40 -0.94 -11.20
C LYS A 411 14.13 -0.98 -12.08
N ARG A 412 12.94 -0.88 -11.51
CA ARG A 412 11.72 -0.40 -12.20
C ARG A 412 10.53 -0.33 -11.25
N ASN A 413 10.14 0.90 -10.92
CA ASN A 413 8.76 1.34 -10.64
C ASN A 413 7.84 0.34 -9.93
N HIS A 414 8.22 -0.17 -8.76
CA HIS A 414 7.28 -0.74 -7.82
C HIS A 414 7.44 -0.06 -6.45
N MET A 415 6.31 0.02 -5.73
CA MET A 415 5.96 0.80 -4.54
C MET A 415 6.97 0.87 -3.36
N PHE A 416 8.11 0.19 -3.47
CA PHE A 416 9.12 0.01 -2.42
C PHE A 416 10.56 0.35 -2.87
N SER A 417 10.76 1.01 -4.02
CA SER A 417 12.09 1.46 -4.41
C SER A 417 12.59 2.57 -3.49
N LEU A 418 13.69 2.33 -2.76
CA LEU A 418 14.38 3.35 -1.96
C LEU A 418 14.86 4.50 -2.86
N PRO A 419 14.74 5.77 -2.44
CA PRO A 419 15.57 6.83 -3.01
C PRO A 419 17.01 6.51 -2.63
N VAL A 420 17.82 6.16 -3.63
CA VAL A 420 19.27 6.01 -3.47
C VAL A 420 19.86 7.41 -3.27
N SER A 421 19.97 7.85 -2.02
CA SER A 421 20.83 8.97 -1.66
C SER A 421 22.25 8.42 -1.46
N TYR A 422 23.12 8.71 -2.42
CA TYR A 422 24.57 8.58 -2.27
C TYR A 422 25.11 9.59 -1.27
#